data_AF-K0SBI1-F1
#
_entry.id   AF-K0SBI1-F1
#
_cell.length_a   1.000
_cell.length_b   1.000
_cell.length_c   1.000
_cell.angle_alpha   90.00
_cell.angle_beta   90.00
_cell.angle_gamma   90.00
#
_symmetry.space_group_name_H-M   'P 1'
#
loop_
_entity.id
_entity.type
_entity.pdbx_description
1 polymer ?
#
loop_
_entity_poly.entity_id
_entity_poly.type
_entity_poly.pdbx_seq_one_letter_code
_entity_poly.pdbx_strand_id
1 'polypeptide(L)'
;MYRNGNSFANTGRFMRCFLEETSVEDTFLAIEKLGFLARLDPDGAFPGVCKAPIVSLKEVEALRTVKNRVRLGRVLSIEADRVILERGILEFSASDTLFVDCMAEGFYGYGNFPEEFRVFEPGRINLGPLFIVNNPSFSSAMVAYVESNFFATSVEEELKKKNSVFFLLKGRYGLGTPATLLGGFYAQMKTVNALMSLHPRCIRFLLSSRTNPDSLNNRGGSVLSLLWAMFGPLQLDKKGKLFLKKIDDGGFSDIDHHFGVGRPIPTPKKSFLYLGIGVSVVAAAAVGILCTSRQTASGSIRK
;
A
#
# COMPACT_ATOMS: atom_id res chain seq x y z
N MET A 1 -0.36 -10.75 -10.91
CA MET A 1 0.21 -10.59 -9.55
C MET A 1 -0.24 -11.66 -8.54
N TYR A 2 -0.61 -12.89 -8.96
CA TYR A 2 -0.75 -14.03 -8.06
C TYR A 2 -0.29 -15.27 -8.81
N ARG A 3 0.93 -15.72 -8.55
CA ARG A 3 1.54 -16.88 -9.21
C ARG A 3 0.76 -18.18 -8.94
N ASN A 4 -0.04 -18.19 -7.87
CA ASN A 4 -0.90 -19.28 -7.46
C ASN A 4 -2.23 -18.70 -6.96
N GLY A 5 -3.36 -19.31 -7.35
CA GLY A 5 -4.74 -18.89 -7.02
C GLY A 5 -5.12 -18.91 -5.52
N ASN A 6 -4.14 -18.91 -4.61
CA ASN A 6 -4.32 -18.83 -3.16
C ASN A 6 -3.71 -17.53 -2.61
N SER A 7 -4.42 -16.41 -2.82
CA SER A 7 -4.03 -15.09 -2.29
C SER A 7 -3.80 -15.10 -0.77
N PHE A 8 -4.48 -15.97 -0.02
CA PHE A 8 -4.39 -16.11 1.44
C PHE A 8 -3.02 -16.55 1.94
N ALA A 9 -2.48 -17.63 1.36
CA ALA A 9 -1.13 -18.10 1.68
C ALA A 9 -0.09 -17.05 1.28
N ASN A 10 -0.35 -16.31 0.21
CA ASN A 10 0.55 -15.28 -0.30
C ASN A 10 0.62 -14.08 0.65
N THR A 11 -0.51 -13.54 1.15
CA THR A 11 -0.49 -12.43 2.13
C THR A 11 0.20 -12.84 3.45
N GLY A 12 -0.07 -14.06 3.95
CA GLY A 12 0.59 -14.57 5.15
C GLY A 12 2.09 -14.84 4.99
N ARG A 13 2.55 -15.21 3.78
CA ARG A 13 3.96 -15.34 3.39
C ARG A 13 4.62 -13.99 3.24
N PHE A 14 3.96 -13.04 2.58
CA PHE A 14 4.43 -11.67 2.43
C PHE A 14 4.71 -11.01 3.78
N MET A 15 3.78 -11.14 4.73
CA MET A 15 3.98 -10.63 6.09
C MET A 15 5.13 -11.31 6.84
N ARG A 16 5.53 -12.54 6.48
CA ARG A 16 6.68 -13.20 7.12
C ARG A 16 8.01 -12.58 6.73
N CYS A 17 8.16 -12.12 5.48
CA CYS A 17 9.38 -11.46 5.03
C CYS A 17 9.73 -10.28 5.97
N PHE A 18 8.76 -9.45 6.33
CA PHE A 18 8.98 -8.35 7.27
C PHE A 18 9.34 -8.81 8.70
N LEU A 19 8.84 -9.96 9.13
CA LEU A 19 9.04 -10.46 10.48
C LEU A 19 10.37 -11.21 10.63
N GLU A 20 10.78 -11.94 9.60
CA GLU A 20 11.94 -12.83 9.62
C GLU A 20 13.24 -12.09 9.27
N GLU A 21 13.20 -11.14 8.34
CA GLU A 21 14.42 -10.47 7.83
C GLU A 21 14.84 -9.26 8.68
N THR A 22 16.13 -9.02 8.85
CA THR A 22 16.66 -7.93 9.72
C THR A 22 17.20 -6.74 8.95
N SER A 23 17.17 -6.74 7.62
CA SER A 23 17.52 -5.58 6.80
C SER A 23 16.44 -5.29 5.76
N VAL A 24 16.41 -4.07 5.24
CA VAL A 24 15.53 -3.67 4.14
C VAL A 24 15.85 -4.45 2.87
N GLU A 25 17.14 -4.62 2.59
CA GLU A 25 17.60 -5.35 1.40
C GLU A 25 17.16 -6.82 1.45
N ASP A 26 17.40 -7.51 2.57
CA ASP A 26 16.99 -8.91 2.74
C ASP A 26 15.46 -9.05 2.66
N THR A 27 14.73 -8.12 3.28
CA THR A 27 13.26 -8.06 3.17
C THR A 27 12.81 -7.93 1.72
N PHE A 28 13.45 -7.03 0.96
CA PHE A 28 13.13 -6.80 -0.44
C PHE A 28 13.38 -8.06 -1.28
N LEU A 29 14.53 -8.72 -1.08
CA LEU A 29 14.91 -9.95 -1.78
C LEU A 29 13.98 -11.13 -1.41
N ALA A 30 13.56 -11.22 -0.15
CA ALA A 30 12.59 -12.22 0.29
C ALA A 30 11.21 -12.01 -0.36
N ILE A 31 10.76 -10.76 -0.46
CA ILE A 31 9.51 -10.39 -1.14
C ILE A 31 9.61 -10.65 -2.66
N GLU A 32 10.77 -10.37 -3.27
CA GLU A 32 11.06 -10.68 -4.68
C GLU A 32 10.96 -12.20 -4.94
N LYS A 33 11.53 -13.02 -4.06
CA LYS A 33 11.46 -14.49 -4.16
C LYS A 33 10.02 -15.02 -4.13
N LEU A 34 9.13 -14.34 -3.41
CA LEU A 34 7.70 -14.64 -3.39
C LEU A 34 6.94 -14.15 -4.65
N GLY A 35 7.57 -13.33 -5.49
CA GLY A 35 7.01 -12.81 -6.74
C GLY A 35 6.08 -11.60 -6.57
N PHE A 36 6.17 -10.90 -5.44
CA PHE A 36 5.42 -9.65 -5.20
C PHE A 36 6.12 -8.42 -5.76
N LEU A 37 7.45 -8.48 -5.86
CA LEU A 37 8.30 -7.46 -6.46
C LEU A 37 9.26 -8.14 -7.44
N ALA A 38 9.85 -7.36 -8.32
CA ALA A 38 10.88 -7.85 -9.23
C ALA A 38 11.87 -6.74 -9.58
N ARG A 39 13.16 -7.05 -9.58
CA ARG A 39 14.22 -6.20 -10.12
C ARG A 39 14.30 -6.37 -11.63
N LEU A 40 14.43 -5.27 -12.37
CA LEU A 40 14.71 -5.31 -13.81
C LEU A 40 16.13 -5.79 -14.12
N ASP A 41 17.05 -5.64 -13.17
CA ASP A 41 18.45 -6.05 -13.29
C ASP A 41 18.86 -6.86 -12.04
N PRO A 42 18.52 -8.16 -12.00
CA PRO A 42 18.77 -9.00 -10.82
C PRO A 42 20.26 -9.30 -10.60
N ASP A 43 21.07 -9.29 -11.67
CA ASP A 43 22.51 -9.54 -11.66
C ASP A 43 23.34 -8.27 -11.39
N GLY A 44 22.69 -7.11 -11.32
CA GLY A 44 23.33 -5.82 -11.05
C GLY A 44 23.33 -5.43 -9.57
N ALA A 45 23.82 -4.22 -9.29
CA ALA A 45 23.79 -3.64 -7.95
C ALA A 45 22.35 -3.49 -7.43
N PHE A 46 22.17 -3.60 -6.11
CA PHE A 46 20.88 -3.41 -5.45
C PHE A 46 20.29 -2.02 -5.79
N PRO A 47 19.00 -1.93 -6.15
CA PRO A 47 18.42 -0.69 -6.65
C PRO A 47 18.31 0.38 -5.55
N GLY A 48 18.86 1.57 -5.79
CA GLY A 48 18.67 2.73 -4.91
C GLY A 48 17.25 3.31 -4.95
N VAL A 49 16.45 2.94 -5.96
CA VAL A 49 15.07 3.40 -6.15
C VAL A 49 14.15 2.20 -6.32
N CYS A 50 13.04 2.19 -5.60
CA CYS A 50 11.94 1.25 -5.74
C CYS A 50 10.70 2.00 -6.22
N LYS A 51 10.45 1.95 -7.53
CA LYS A 51 9.14 2.31 -8.09
C LYS A 51 8.33 1.02 -8.17
N ALA A 52 7.11 1.01 -7.66
CA ALA A 52 6.25 -0.17 -7.60
C ALA A 52 5.06 -0.07 -8.57
N PRO A 53 5.31 0.00 -9.90
CA PRO A 53 4.24 -0.04 -10.88
C PRO A 53 3.58 -1.42 -10.89
N ILE A 54 2.32 -1.45 -11.30
CA ILE A 54 1.64 -2.71 -11.56
C ILE A 54 2.12 -3.22 -12.91
N VAL A 55 2.89 -4.30 -12.89
CA VAL A 55 3.46 -4.93 -14.08
C VAL A 55 3.29 -6.44 -14.02
N SER A 56 3.02 -7.07 -15.16
CA SER A 56 2.95 -8.51 -15.30
C SER A 56 4.35 -9.13 -15.36
N LEU A 57 4.46 -10.42 -15.02
CA LEU A 57 5.73 -11.12 -15.12
C LEU A 57 6.27 -11.17 -16.55
N LYS A 58 5.38 -11.31 -17.55
CA LYS A 58 5.76 -11.29 -18.97
C LYS A 58 6.35 -9.94 -19.39
N GLU A 59 5.80 -8.84 -18.89
CA GLU A 59 6.35 -7.50 -19.12
C GLU A 59 7.72 -7.35 -18.43
N VAL A 60 7.88 -7.86 -17.21
CA VAL A 60 9.20 -7.87 -16.53
C VAL A 60 10.22 -8.70 -17.32
N GLU A 61 9.83 -9.88 -17.81
CA GLU A 61 10.67 -10.74 -18.65
C GLU A 61 11.07 -10.04 -19.94
N ALA A 62 10.12 -9.37 -20.61
CA ALA A 62 10.38 -8.58 -21.81
C ALA A 62 11.34 -7.40 -21.50
N LEU A 63 11.12 -6.64 -20.43
CA LEU A 63 12.00 -5.55 -20.02
C LEU A 63 13.43 -6.04 -19.69
N ARG A 64 13.57 -7.22 -19.11
CA ARG A 64 14.87 -7.87 -18.83
C ARG A 64 15.64 -8.26 -20.09
N THR A 65 15.02 -8.27 -21.27
CA THR A 65 15.74 -8.46 -22.55
C THR A 65 16.59 -7.26 -22.93
N VAL A 66 16.28 -6.06 -22.42
CA VAL A 66 17.07 -4.85 -22.66
C VAL A 66 18.41 -4.96 -21.92
N LYS A 67 19.50 -5.16 -22.67
CA LYS A 67 20.85 -5.35 -22.11
C LYS A 67 21.67 -4.07 -22.06
N ASN A 68 21.44 -3.16 -23.00
CA ASN A 68 22.14 -1.88 -23.08
C ASN A 68 21.59 -0.93 -22.02
N ARG A 69 22.26 -0.90 -20.87
CA ARG A 69 21.85 -0.12 -19.69
C ARG A 69 22.93 0.91 -19.39
N VAL A 70 22.52 2.17 -19.32
CA VAL A 70 23.44 3.30 -19.06
C VAL A 70 23.26 3.76 -17.61
N ARG A 71 24.36 3.80 -16.83
CA ARG A 71 24.36 4.19 -15.40
C ARG A 71 25.16 5.47 -15.14
N LEU A 72 25.01 6.46 -16.02
CA LEU A 72 25.74 7.74 -15.99
C LEU A 72 24.95 8.88 -15.30
N GLY A 73 23.92 8.56 -14.52
CA GLY A 73 23.14 9.55 -13.76
C GLY A 73 21.89 10.04 -14.50
N ARG A 74 21.30 11.16 -14.05
CA ARG A 74 20.14 11.77 -14.72
C ARG A 74 20.54 12.34 -16.08
N VAL A 75 19.61 12.29 -17.02
CA VAL A 75 19.72 12.99 -18.30
C VAL A 75 19.58 14.50 -18.04
N LEU A 76 20.53 15.29 -18.54
CA LEU A 76 20.55 16.74 -18.44
C LEU A 76 20.04 17.40 -19.74
N SER A 77 20.48 16.88 -20.88
CA SER A 77 20.00 17.30 -22.21
C SER A 77 20.12 16.15 -23.22
N ILE A 78 19.29 16.20 -24.26
CA ILE A 78 19.41 15.37 -25.46
C ILE A 78 19.73 16.32 -26.60
N GLU A 79 20.89 16.15 -27.21
CA GLU A 79 21.37 16.92 -28.35
C GLU A 79 21.19 16.13 -29.65
N ALA A 80 21.71 16.63 -30.78
CA ALA A 80 21.50 16.01 -32.08
C ALA A 80 22.15 14.62 -32.21
N ASP A 81 23.29 14.40 -31.56
CA ASP A 81 24.15 13.21 -31.70
C ASP A 81 24.54 12.58 -30.36
N ARG A 82 24.09 13.15 -29.24
CA ARG A 82 24.46 12.70 -27.90
C ARG A 82 23.45 13.03 -26.82
N VAL A 83 23.43 12.22 -25.77
CA VAL A 83 22.75 12.49 -24.51
C VAL A 83 23.78 12.93 -23.49
N ILE A 84 23.57 14.10 -22.88
CA ILE A 84 24.40 14.57 -21.77
C ILE A 84 23.78 14.07 -20.47
N LEU A 85 24.56 13.34 -19.66
CA LEU A 85 24.17 12.83 -18.36
C LEU A 85 25.08 13.41 -17.26
N GLU A 86 24.62 13.36 -16.00
CA GLU A 86 25.37 13.89 -14.84
C GLU A 86 26.83 13.41 -14.75
N ARG A 87 27.10 12.17 -15.18
CA ARG A 87 28.40 11.51 -15.07
C ARG A 87 28.95 11.02 -16.41
N GLY A 88 28.51 11.59 -17.52
CA GLY A 88 29.09 11.28 -18.83
C GLY A 88 28.21 11.60 -20.01
N ILE A 89 28.62 11.12 -21.18
CA ILE A 89 27.95 11.35 -22.46
C ILE A 89 27.64 9.99 -23.08
N LEU A 90 26.46 9.86 -23.69
CA LEU A 90 26.08 8.72 -24.50
C LEU A 90 25.88 9.20 -25.94
N GLU A 91 26.77 8.82 -26.84
CA GLU A 91 26.64 9.10 -28.27
C GLU A 91 25.59 8.17 -28.91
N PHE A 92 24.87 8.68 -29.90
CA PHE A 92 23.88 7.91 -30.66
C PHE A 92 23.75 8.44 -32.09
N SER A 93 23.14 7.64 -32.98
CA SER A 93 22.83 8.06 -34.34
C SER A 93 21.40 8.60 -34.43
N ALA A 94 21.25 9.86 -34.87
CA ALA A 94 19.92 10.48 -35.00
C ALA A 94 19.02 9.78 -36.03
N SER A 95 19.60 9.04 -36.98
CA SER A 95 18.85 8.41 -38.08
C SER A 95 18.09 7.14 -37.66
N ASP A 96 18.45 6.52 -36.55
CA ASP A 96 17.90 5.23 -36.10
C ASP A 96 17.47 5.21 -34.62
N THR A 97 17.65 6.33 -33.90
CA THR A 97 17.37 6.42 -32.46
C THR A 97 16.12 7.23 -32.18
N LEU A 98 15.17 6.62 -31.46
CA LEU A 98 14.00 7.29 -30.89
C LEU A 98 14.14 7.37 -29.36
N PHE A 99 14.05 8.59 -28.82
CA PHE A 99 13.94 8.78 -27.38
C PHE A 99 12.48 8.75 -26.93
N VAL A 100 12.19 7.87 -25.97
CA VAL A 100 10.90 7.80 -25.29
C VAL A 100 11.14 8.11 -23.81
N ASP A 101 10.74 9.30 -23.38
CA ASP A 101 10.73 9.64 -21.96
C ASP A 101 9.46 9.07 -21.30
N CYS A 102 9.63 7.91 -20.65
CA CYS A 102 8.59 7.29 -19.85
C CYS A 102 8.79 7.51 -18.34
N MET A 103 9.66 8.45 -17.95
CA MET A 103 9.90 8.73 -16.53
C MET A 103 8.68 9.44 -15.92
N ALA A 104 7.92 8.71 -15.12
CA ALA A 104 7.01 9.33 -14.16
C ALA A 104 7.83 9.81 -12.95
N GLU A 105 8.05 11.12 -12.84
CA GLU A 105 8.64 11.74 -11.65
C GLU A 105 7.56 12.03 -10.60
N GLY A 106 7.87 11.69 -9.35
CA GLY A 106 6.88 11.56 -8.29
C GLY A 106 6.03 10.30 -8.48
N PHE A 107 5.79 9.57 -7.40
CA PHE A 107 4.81 8.49 -7.37
C PHE A 107 3.41 9.10 -7.60
N TYR A 108 3.04 9.50 -8.82
CA TYR A 108 1.81 10.26 -9.14
C TYR A 108 1.59 11.57 -8.33
N GLY A 109 2.64 12.21 -7.82
CA GLY A 109 2.54 13.34 -6.87
C GLY A 109 2.33 12.94 -5.39
N TYR A 110 2.29 11.64 -5.08
CA TYR A 110 2.03 11.10 -3.73
C TYR A 110 3.29 10.98 -2.86
N GLY A 111 4.47 11.38 -3.35
CA GLY A 111 5.77 11.23 -2.65
C GLY A 111 6.44 12.55 -2.23
N ASN A 112 5.96 13.69 -2.73
CA ASN A 112 6.52 15.01 -2.43
C ASN A 112 5.42 15.92 -1.88
N PHE A 113 5.25 15.88 -0.55
CA PHE A 113 4.27 16.68 0.16
C PHE A 113 4.92 17.32 1.40
N PRO A 114 4.44 18.50 1.83
CA PRO A 114 4.99 19.21 2.97
C PRO A 114 4.87 18.40 4.27
N GLU A 115 5.76 18.62 5.24
CA GLU A 115 5.75 17.88 6.51
C GLU A 115 4.49 18.13 7.34
N GLU A 116 3.91 19.31 7.16
CA GLU A 116 2.65 19.79 7.74
C GLU A 116 1.42 19.41 6.93
N PHE A 117 1.55 18.55 5.91
CA PHE A 117 0.44 18.11 5.08
C PHE A 117 -0.74 17.59 5.93
N ARG A 118 -1.93 18.11 5.65
CA ARG A 118 -3.20 17.68 6.25
C ARG A 118 -4.14 17.24 5.16
N VAL A 119 -4.77 16.08 5.35
CA VAL A 119 -5.79 15.55 4.43
C VAL A 119 -7.02 16.43 4.46
N PHE A 120 -7.41 16.91 5.64
CA PHE A 120 -8.60 17.72 5.84
C PHE A 120 -8.23 19.11 6.34
N GLU A 121 -8.70 20.13 5.64
CA GLU A 121 -8.61 21.55 5.97
C GLU A 121 -10.01 22.19 5.91
N PRO A 122 -10.21 23.39 6.50
CA PRO A 122 -11.49 24.09 6.39
C PRO A 122 -11.90 24.26 4.92
N GLY A 123 -13.02 23.64 4.54
CA GLY A 123 -13.57 23.72 3.18
C GLY A 123 -12.77 23.00 2.10
N ARG A 124 -11.75 22.19 2.44
CA ARG A 124 -10.87 21.56 1.45
C ARG A 124 -10.39 20.17 1.89
N ILE A 125 -10.38 19.23 0.94
CA ILE A 125 -9.73 17.92 1.10
C ILE A 125 -8.48 17.92 0.22
N ASN A 126 -7.32 17.72 0.82
CA ASN A 126 -6.06 17.57 0.11
C ASN A 126 -5.83 16.09 -0.22
N LEU A 127 -5.86 15.79 -1.51
CA LEU A 127 -5.40 14.51 -2.03
C LEU A 127 -3.90 14.61 -2.27
N GLY A 128 -3.13 13.67 -1.73
CA GLY A 128 -1.68 13.77 -1.79
C GLY A 128 -1.01 12.44 -1.49
N PRO A 129 -0.65 12.11 -0.24
CA PRO A 129 0.04 10.86 0.06
C PRO A 129 -0.84 9.62 -0.10
N LEU A 130 -0.21 8.47 -0.37
CA LEU A 130 -0.87 7.18 -0.25
C LEU A 130 -0.93 6.72 1.20
N PHE A 131 -2.12 6.34 1.65
CA PHE A 131 -2.33 5.69 2.95
C PHE A 131 -2.29 4.17 2.85
N ILE A 132 -2.48 3.65 1.63
CA ILE A 132 -2.39 2.24 1.28
C ILE A 132 -1.34 2.10 0.18
N VAL A 133 -0.30 1.31 0.48
CA VAL A 133 0.86 1.12 -0.39
C VAL A 133 0.41 0.67 -1.78
N ASN A 134 0.83 1.42 -2.80
CA ASN A 134 0.53 1.18 -4.22
C ASN A 134 -0.96 1.05 -4.57
N ASN A 135 -1.86 1.64 -3.77
CA ASN A 135 -3.31 1.60 -4.03
C ASN A 135 -3.96 2.99 -3.85
N PRO A 136 -3.91 3.86 -4.88
CA PRO A 136 -4.54 5.17 -4.83
C PRO A 136 -6.06 5.08 -4.67
N SER A 137 -6.71 4.12 -5.34
CA SER A 137 -8.16 3.98 -5.28
C SER A 137 -8.68 3.65 -3.88
N PHE A 138 -8.00 2.77 -3.14
CA PHE A 138 -8.39 2.46 -1.76
C PHE A 138 -8.00 3.57 -0.79
N SER A 139 -6.86 4.24 -1.01
CA SER A 139 -6.48 5.44 -0.26
C SER A 139 -7.58 6.51 -0.34
N SER A 140 -8.07 6.83 -1.55
CA SER A 140 -9.17 7.79 -1.73
C SER A 140 -10.49 7.32 -1.11
N ALA A 141 -10.80 6.02 -1.20
CA ALA A 141 -12.00 5.46 -0.57
C ALA A 141 -11.94 5.59 0.97
N MET A 142 -10.76 5.45 1.58
CA MET A 142 -10.57 5.67 3.01
C MET A 142 -10.75 7.13 3.41
N VAL A 143 -10.25 8.08 2.59
CA VAL A 143 -10.49 9.51 2.81
C VAL A 143 -11.99 9.79 2.78
N ALA A 144 -12.70 9.31 1.77
CA ALA A 144 -14.16 9.46 1.69
C ALA A 144 -14.88 8.82 2.90
N TYR A 145 -14.44 7.63 3.33
CA TYR A 145 -15.02 6.98 4.51
C TYR A 145 -14.84 7.83 5.77
N VAL A 146 -13.64 8.36 6.01
CA VAL A 146 -13.38 9.22 7.16
C VAL A 146 -14.23 10.49 7.09
N GLU A 147 -14.27 11.13 5.93
CA GLU A 147 -15.09 12.33 5.71
C GLU A 147 -16.55 12.11 6.09
N SER A 148 -17.13 10.98 5.67
CA SER A 148 -18.57 10.68 5.88
C SER A 148 -18.92 10.11 7.25
N ASN A 149 -17.96 9.76 8.11
CA ASN A 149 -18.24 9.06 9.38
C ASN A 149 -17.66 9.75 10.63
N PHE A 150 -16.79 10.74 10.45
CA PHE A 150 -16.07 11.36 11.56
C PHE A 150 -16.55 12.79 11.79
N PHE A 151 -17.70 12.92 12.45
CA PHE A 151 -18.26 14.22 12.84
C PHE A 151 -17.86 14.61 14.27
N ALA A 152 -17.87 15.91 14.55
CA ALA A 152 -17.70 16.48 15.88
C ALA A 152 -18.57 17.74 16.09
N THR A 153 -18.61 18.24 17.33
CA THR A 153 -19.39 19.43 17.72
C THR A 153 -18.83 20.73 17.17
N SER A 154 -17.52 20.82 16.98
CA SER A 154 -16.86 21.97 16.35
C SER A 154 -16.06 21.53 15.13
N VAL A 155 -15.90 22.45 14.17
CA VAL A 155 -15.11 22.23 12.95
C VAL A 155 -13.66 21.89 13.29
N GLU A 156 -13.07 22.56 14.29
CA GLU A 156 -11.69 22.31 14.71
C GLU A 156 -11.50 20.90 15.27
N GLU A 157 -12.41 20.44 16.14
CA GLU A 157 -12.37 19.09 16.69
C GLU A 157 -12.56 18.03 15.61
N GLU A 158 -13.43 18.30 14.65
CA GLU A 158 -13.70 17.41 13.52
C GLU A 158 -12.45 17.23 12.66
N LEU A 159 -11.83 18.33 12.22
CA LEU A 159 -10.62 18.30 11.42
C LEU A 159 -9.47 17.61 12.16
N LYS A 160 -9.31 17.86 13.46
CA LYS A 160 -8.31 17.18 14.30
C LYS A 160 -8.57 15.68 14.35
N LYS A 161 -9.82 15.26 14.54
CA LYS A 161 -10.22 13.85 14.60
C LYS A 161 -10.00 13.16 13.26
N LYS A 162 -10.45 13.75 12.14
CA LYS A 162 -10.26 13.22 10.78
C LYS A 162 -8.78 13.05 10.45
N ASN A 163 -7.95 14.08 10.65
CA ASN A 163 -6.51 14.00 10.37
C ASN A 163 -5.77 13.03 11.31
N SER A 164 -6.25 12.79 12.53
CA SER A 164 -5.62 11.83 13.46
C SER A 164 -5.61 10.38 12.95
N VAL A 165 -6.46 10.05 11.98
CA VAL A 165 -6.52 8.72 11.35
C VAL A 165 -5.30 8.43 10.49
N PHE A 166 -4.78 9.42 9.76
CA PHE A 166 -3.82 9.19 8.67
C PHE A 166 -2.37 9.29 9.11
N PHE A 167 -1.62 8.22 8.92
CA PHE A 167 -0.19 8.15 9.19
C PHE A 167 0.57 8.23 7.86
N LEU A 168 1.52 9.16 7.80
CA LEU A 168 2.19 9.57 6.57
C LEU A 168 3.69 9.51 6.75
N LEU A 169 4.40 8.96 5.76
CA LEU A 169 5.85 9.11 5.69
C LEU A 169 6.21 10.59 5.62
N LYS A 170 7.26 11.01 6.32
CA LYS A 170 7.70 12.42 6.30
C LYS A 170 9.14 12.57 5.83
N GLY A 171 9.49 13.76 5.37
CA GLY A 171 10.86 14.09 4.93
C GLY A 171 11.36 13.14 3.84
N ARG A 172 12.62 12.70 3.96
CA ARG A 172 13.31 11.87 2.96
C ARG A 172 12.65 10.50 2.66
N TYR A 173 11.71 10.06 3.48
CA TYR A 173 11.09 8.74 3.35
C TYR A 173 10.04 8.66 2.23
N GLY A 174 9.65 9.79 1.64
CA GLY A 174 8.77 9.85 0.46
C GLY A 174 9.47 9.63 -0.90
N LEU A 175 10.80 9.50 -0.93
CA LEU A 175 11.62 9.53 -2.15
C LEU A 175 11.64 8.22 -2.97
N GLY A 176 10.82 7.23 -2.61
CA GLY A 176 10.68 5.98 -3.38
C GLY A 176 11.93 5.10 -3.34
N THR A 177 12.55 4.95 -2.18
CA THR A 177 13.66 4.01 -1.95
C THR A 177 13.12 2.63 -1.54
N PRO A 178 13.94 1.57 -1.52
CA PRO A 178 13.53 0.29 -0.92
C PRO A 178 13.01 0.43 0.52
N ALA A 179 13.60 1.33 1.31
CA ALA A 179 13.14 1.64 2.66
C ALA A 179 11.74 2.31 2.68
N THR A 180 11.39 3.10 1.65
CA THR A 180 10.05 3.67 1.49
C THR A 180 8.97 2.59 1.42
N LEU A 181 9.26 1.43 0.83
CA LEU A 181 8.30 0.31 0.82
C LEU A 181 7.97 -0.16 2.23
N LEU A 182 9.00 -0.41 3.05
CA LEU A 182 8.85 -0.84 4.44
C LEU A 182 8.10 0.21 5.27
N GLY A 183 8.53 1.47 5.18
CA GLY A 183 7.87 2.59 5.83
C GLY A 183 6.41 2.74 5.40
N GLY A 184 6.12 2.58 4.11
CA GLY A 184 4.77 2.64 3.57
C GLY A 184 3.85 1.61 4.23
N PHE A 185 4.30 0.36 4.40
CA PHE A 185 3.51 -0.66 5.09
C PHE A 185 3.33 -0.35 6.58
N TYR A 186 4.36 0.19 7.24
CA TYR A 186 4.28 0.65 8.62
C TYR A 186 3.24 1.77 8.81
N ALA A 187 3.28 2.80 7.95
CA ALA A 187 2.33 3.90 7.94
C ALA A 187 0.89 3.43 7.62
N GLN A 188 0.75 2.53 6.64
CA GLN A 188 -0.52 1.89 6.29
C GLN A 188 -1.12 1.15 7.50
N MET A 189 -0.33 0.33 8.20
CA MET A 189 -0.82 -0.42 9.34
C MET A 189 -1.23 0.48 10.49
N LYS A 190 -0.47 1.54 10.79
CA LYS A 190 -0.88 2.54 11.77
C LYS A 190 -2.17 3.25 11.37
N THR A 191 -2.33 3.60 10.10
CA THR A 191 -3.57 4.23 9.58
C THR A 191 -4.78 3.32 9.74
N VAL A 192 -4.69 2.06 9.33
CA VAL A 192 -5.78 1.10 9.46
C VAL A 192 -6.12 0.85 10.94
N ASN A 193 -5.11 0.70 11.79
CA ASN A 193 -5.32 0.48 13.23
C ASN A 193 -5.93 1.70 13.91
N ALA A 194 -5.54 2.92 13.53
CA ALA A 194 -6.14 4.15 14.03
C ALA A 194 -7.60 4.27 13.60
N LEU A 195 -7.91 3.93 12.34
CA LEU A 195 -9.29 3.91 11.86
C LEU A 195 -10.13 2.88 12.62
N MET A 196 -9.61 1.67 12.83
CA MET A 196 -10.29 0.62 13.61
C MET A 196 -10.47 0.99 15.08
N SER A 197 -9.49 1.66 15.68
CA SER A 197 -9.55 2.14 17.07
C SER A 197 -10.61 3.23 17.24
N LEU A 198 -10.61 4.24 16.37
CA LEU A 198 -11.51 5.39 16.45
C LEU A 198 -12.93 5.08 15.96
N HIS A 199 -13.08 4.12 15.04
CA HIS A 199 -14.36 3.75 14.47
C HIS A 199 -14.43 2.25 14.12
N PRO A 200 -14.63 1.35 15.10
CA PRO A 200 -14.60 -0.11 14.89
C PRO A 200 -15.55 -0.63 13.81
N ARG A 201 -16.67 0.08 13.54
CA ARG A 201 -17.61 -0.24 12.45
C ARG A 201 -16.98 -0.14 11.06
N CYS A 202 -15.81 0.49 10.92
CA CYS A 202 -15.06 0.58 9.66
C CYS A 202 -14.66 -0.79 9.12
N ILE A 203 -14.58 -1.83 9.96
CA ILE A 203 -14.18 -3.17 9.52
C ILE A 203 -15.09 -3.70 8.41
N ARG A 204 -16.39 -3.39 8.45
CA ARG A 204 -17.32 -3.75 7.37
C ARG A 204 -16.90 -3.08 6.07
N PHE A 205 -16.64 -1.78 6.09
CA PHE A 205 -16.16 -1.04 4.93
C PHE A 205 -14.81 -1.58 4.41
N LEU A 206 -13.84 -1.81 5.30
CA LEU A 206 -12.53 -2.33 4.92
C LEU A 206 -12.66 -3.68 4.23
N LEU A 207 -13.47 -4.60 4.77
CA LEU A 207 -13.65 -5.95 4.23
C LEU A 207 -14.63 -6.04 3.04
N SER A 208 -15.46 -5.02 2.81
CA SER A 208 -16.42 -4.99 1.70
C SER A 208 -16.03 -4.06 0.55
N SER A 209 -15.06 -3.16 0.76
CA SER A 209 -14.66 -2.19 -0.27
C SER A 209 -14.12 -2.90 -1.51
N ARG A 210 -14.66 -2.60 -2.69
CA ARG A 210 -14.20 -3.20 -3.96
C ARG A 210 -12.77 -2.81 -4.30
N THR A 211 -12.31 -1.64 -3.85
CA THR A 211 -10.95 -1.15 -4.09
C THR A 211 -9.91 -1.75 -3.14
N ASN A 212 -10.36 -2.45 -2.08
CA ASN A 212 -9.45 -3.22 -1.24
C ASN A 212 -9.17 -4.60 -1.88
N PRO A 213 -7.92 -4.91 -2.26
CA PRO A 213 -7.58 -6.24 -2.76
C PRO A 213 -7.90 -7.34 -1.74
N ASP A 214 -7.87 -7.03 -0.44
CA ASP A 214 -8.20 -7.93 0.67
C ASP A 214 -9.69 -8.05 1.02
N SER A 215 -10.54 -7.40 0.23
CA SER A 215 -11.98 -7.50 0.35
C SER A 215 -12.50 -8.92 0.14
N LEU A 216 -13.52 -9.28 0.91
CA LEU A 216 -14.27 -10.52 0.76
C LEU A 216 -15.11 -10.51 -0.53
N ASN A 217 -15.53 -9.32 -0.98
CA ASN A 217 -16.37 -9.17 -2.18
C ASN A 217 -15.61 -9.44 -3.49
N ASN A 218 -14.28 -9.37 -3.47
CA ASN A 218 -13.45 -9.63 -4.64
C ASN A 218 -13.15 -11.13 -4.84
N ARG A 219 -13.78 -12.02 -4.04
CA ARG A 219 -13.39 -13.44 -3.94
C ARG A 219 -14.65 -14.31 -3.99
N GLY A 220 -14.76 -15.20 -4.98
CA GLY A 220 -15.89 -16.11 -5.14
C GLY A 220 -16.14 -17.00 -3.91
N GLY A 221 -17.34 -17.58 -3.79
CA GLY A 221 -17.84 -18.32 -2.61
C GLY A 221 -17.19 -19.70 -2.35
N SER A 222 -15.87 -19.83 -2.46
CA SER A 222 -15.13 -21.06 -2.18
C SER A 222 -15.00 -21.37 -0.67
N VAL A 223 -14.72 -22.63 -0.32
CA VAL A 223 -14.40 -23.03 1.07
C VAL A 223 -13.17 -22.30 1.61
N LEU A 224 -12.17 -22.05 0.75
CA LEU A 224 -10.96 -21.32 1.14
C LEU A 224 -11.24 -19.85 1.45
N SER A 225 -12.16 -19.21 0.73
CA SER A 225 -12.59 -17.83 1.04
C SER A 225 -13.40 -17.76 2.31
N LEU A 226 -14.21 -18.78 2.62
CA LEU A 226 -14.88 -18.89 3.92
C LEU A 226 -13.89 -19.06 5.08
N LEU A 227 -12.92 -19.99 4.96
CA LEU A 227 -11.88 -20.19 5.97
C LEU A 227 -11.04 -18.92 6.19
N TRP A 228 -10.72 -18.19 5.12
CA TRP A 228 -10.08 -16.90 5.25
C TRP A 228 -10.96 -15.86 5.95
N ALA A 229 -12.23 -15.74 5.59
CA ALA A 229 -13.14 -14.79 6.24
C ALA A 229 -13.22 -15.03 7.76
N MET A 230 -13.13 -16.30 8.19
CA MET A 230 -13.15 -16.68 9.61
C MET A 230 -11.82 -16.43 10.34
N PHE A 231 -10.68 -16.79 9.74
CA PHE A 231 -9.39 -16.84 10.46
C PHE A 231 -8.33 -15.88 9.93
N GLY A 232 -8.41 -15.47 8.67
CA GLY A 232 -7.44 -14.63 7.97
C GLY A 232 -7.24 -13.27 8.63
N PRO A 233 -8.30 -12.46 8.82
CA PRO A 233 -8.19 -11.14 9.44
C PRO A 233 -7.50 -11.15 10.81
N LEU A 234 -7.83 -12.12 11.67
CA LEU A 234 -7.22 -12.25 12.99
C LEU A 234 -5.72 -12.60 12.91
N GLN A 235 -5.34 -13.47 11.99
CA GLN A 235 -3.94 -13.82 11.78
C GLN A 235 -3.15 -12.64 11.20
N LEU A 236 -3.74 -11.87 10.28
CA LEU A 236 -3.12 -10.67 9.74
C LEU A 236 -2.97 -9.57 10.79
N ASP A 237 -3.97 -9.36 11.64
CA ASP A 237 -3.87 -8.43 12.76
C ASP A 237 -2.74 -8.80 13.72
N LYS A 238 -2.63 -10.10 14.09
CA LYS A 238 -1.53 -10.60 14.93
C LYS A 238 -0.16 -10.34 14.29
N LYS A 239 0.01 -10.69 13.01
CA LYS A 239 1.27 -10.46 12.29
C LYS A 239 1.58 -8.97 12.13
N GLY A 240 0.55 -8.15 11.89
CA GLY A 240 0.69 -6.70 11.77
C GLY A 240 1.14 -6.06 13.07
N LYS A 241 0.60 -6.47 14.22
CA LYS A 241 1.05 -6.02 15.54
C LYS A 241 2.52 -6.39 15.82
N LEU A 242 2.92 -7.61 15.46
CA LEU A 242 4.32 -8.03 15.58
C LEU A 242 5.23 -7.20 14.68
N PHE A 243 4.79 -6.88 13.46
CA PHE A 243 5.56 -6.05 12.53
C PHE A 243 5.70 -4.60 13.03
N LEU A 244 4.61 -3.99 13.50
CA LEU A 244 4.67 -2.65 14.11
C LEU A 244 5.64 -2.64 15.30
N LYS A 245 5.52 -3.62 16.20
CA LYS A 245 6.42 -3.76 17.35
C LYS A 245 7.88 -3.91 16.92
N LYS A 246 8.15 -4.74 15.90
CA LYS A 246 9.51 -4.94 15.39
C LYS A 246 10.13 -3.63 14.91
N ILE A 247 9.38 -2.79 14.18
CA ILE A 247 9.88 -1.48 13.76
C ILE A 247 10.09 -0.57 14.96
N ASP A 248 9.11 -0.52 15.88
CA ASP A 248 9.18 0.34 17.08
C ASP A 248 10.35 -0.03 18.02
N ASP A 249 10.73 -1.31 18.05
CA ASP A 249 11.85 -1.83 18.85
C ASP A 249 13.21 -1.74 18.12
N GLY A 250 13.29 -1.19 16.90
CA GLY A 250 14.53 -1.11 16.12
C GLY A 250 15.01 -2.45 15.55
N GLY A 251 14.08 -3.34 15.16
CA GLY A 251 14.38 -4.69 14.67
C GLY A 251 14.96 -4.79 13.26
N PHE A 252 15.39 -3.67 12.67
CA PHE A 252 16.10 -3.61 11.39
C PHE A 252 17.48 -2.99 11.59
N SER A 253 18.55 -3.63 11.11
CA SER A 253 19.93 -3.19 11.32
C SER A 253 20.32 -1.95 10.53
N ASP A 254 19.60 -1.69 9.42
CA ASP A 254 19.85 -0.61 8.46
C ASP A 254 18.85 0.54 8.59
N ILE A 255 17.93 0.48 9.57
CA ILE A 255 16.94 1.51 9.86
C ILE A 255 16.79 1.69 11.38
N ASP A 256 17.01 2.91 11.85
CA ASP A 256 16.89 3.34 13.25
C ASP A 256 15.73 4.34 13.50
N HIS A 257 14.90 4.56 12.49
CA HIS A 257 13.89 5.63 12.48
C HIS A 257 12.49 5.11 12.17
N HIS A 258 11.49 5.85 12.64
CA HIS A 258 10.07 5.51 12.47
C HIS A 258 9.46 6.12 11.21
N PHE A 259 10.26 6.39 10.18
CA PHE A 259 9.85 7.01 8.91
C PHE A 259 9.09 8.35 9.01
N GLY A 260 9.28 9.09 10.12
CA GLY A 260 8.50 10.29 10.43
C GLY A 260 7.08 10.01 10.97
N VAL A 261 6.78 8.74 11.24
CA VAL A 261 5.49 8.17 11.66
C VAL A 261 5.52 7.80 13.16
N GLY A 262 6.32 8.48 13.98
CA GLY A 262 6.57 8.13 15.38
C GLY A 262 5.40 8.35 16.34
N ARG A 263 4.32 9.03 15.91
CA ARG A 263 3.16 9.27 16.79
C ARG A 263 2.46 7.96 17.17
N PRO A 264 1.89 7.84 18.38
CA PRO A 264 1.15 6.66 18.79
C PRO A 264 -0.20 6.56 18.06
N ILE A 265 -0.71 5.34 17.95
CA ILE A 265 -2.07 5.08 17.47
C ILE A 265 -3.06 5.69 18.48
N PRO A 266 -4.06 6.49 18.04
CA PRO A 266 -5.07 7.05 18.93
C PRO A 266 -5.80 5.94 19.69
N THR A 267 -5.95 6.10 21.00
CA THR A 267 -6.76 5.21 21.84
C THR A 267 -8.19 5.73 21.91
N PRO A 268 -9.21 4.85 21.97
CA PRO A 268 -10.57 5.29 22.20
C PRO A 268 -10.63 5.95 23.59
N LYS A 269 -11.28 7.12 23.71
CA LYS A 269 -11.66 7.62 25.03
C LYS A 269 -12.57 6.57 25.66
N LYS A 270 -12.22 6.05 26.85
CA LYS A 270 -12.97 5.00 27.56
C LYS A 270 -14.47 5.32 27.52
N SER A 271 -15.22 4.63 26.66
CA SER A 271 -16.66 4.51 26.74
C SER A 271 -16.98 3.07 27.11
N PHE A 272 -17.87 2.95 28.08
CA PHE A 272 -18.33 1.74 28.74
C PHE A 272 -18.48 0.53 27.80
N LEU A 273 -17.90 -0.60 28.21
CA LEU A 273 -18.23 -1.98 27.82
C LEU A 273 -18.43 -2.27 26.32
N TYR A 274 -17.45 -2.96 25.72
CA TYR A 274 -17.73 -3.96 24.69
C TYR A 274 -16.92 -5.24 24.98
N LEU A 275 -17.19 -5.83 26.15
CA LEU A 275 -17.08 -7.29 26.31
C LEU A 275 -18.20 -7.90 25.45
N GLY A 276 -17.89 -8.56 24.34
CA GLY A 276 -18.87 -9.45 23.68
C GLY A 276 -19.03 -9.42 22.16
N ILE A 277 -18.14 -8.81 21.36
CA ILE A 277 -18.24 -8.90 19.87
C ILE A 277 -17.30 -9.96 19.26
N GLY A 278 -16.62 -10.77 20.08
CA GLY A 278 -15.74 -11.84 19.59
C GLY A 278 -16.46 -12.96 18.81
N VAL A 279 -17.78 -13.11 18.97
CA VAL A 279 -18.56 -14.24 18.41
C VAL A 279 -19.63 -13.78 17.41
N SER A 280 -20.20 -12.58 17.54
CA SER A 280 -21.34 -12.14 16.73
C SER A 280 -20.99 -11.63 15.32
N VAL A 281 -19.76 -11.16 15.06
CA VAL A 281 -19.36 -10.73 13.70
C VAL A 281 -19.13 -11.94 12.79
N VAL A 282 -18.66 -13.07 13.34
CA VAL A 282 -18.55 -14.34 12.62
C VAL A 282 -19.94 -14.87 12.28
N ALA A 283 -20.91 -14.77 13.19
CA ALA A 283 -22.29 -15.16 12.94
C ALA A 283 -22.98 -14.25 11.89
N ALA A 284 -22.80 -12.92 11.96
CA ALA A 284 -23.43 -12.00 11.00
C ALA A 284 -22.86 -12.13 9.58
N ALA A 285 -21.56 -12.40 9.45
CA ALA A 285 -20.94 -12.71 8.16
C ALA A 285 -21.41 -14.06 7.60
N ALA A 286 -21.58 -15.09 8.44
CA ALA A 286 -22.11 -16.38 8.03
C ALA A 286 -23.61 -16.33 7.63
N VAL A 287 -24.42 -15.57 8.35
CA VAL A 287 -25.87 -15.40 8.06
C VAL A 287 -26.10 -14.56 6.79
N GLY A 288 -25.28 -13.53 6.54
CA GLY A 288 -25.35 -12.76 5.29
C GLY A 288 -24.95 -13.55 4.03
N ILE A 289 -24.10 -14.57 4.18
CA ILE A 289 -23.70 -15.49 3.10
C ILE A 289 -24.80 -16.52 2.81
N LEU A 290 -25.62 -16.89 3.80
CA LEU A 290 -26.74 -17.83 3.61
C LEU A 290 -27.99 -17.20 2.96
N CYS A 291 -28.20 -15.88 3.09
CA CYS A 291 -29.41 -15.22 2.57
C CYS A 291 -29.29 -14.59 1.17
N THR A 292 -28.14 -14.68 0.49
CA THR A 292 -27.97 -14.10 -0.86
C THR A 292 -27.81 -15.16 -1.97
N SER A 293 -28.47 -16.32 -1.83
CA SER A 293 -28.68 -17.22 -2.97
C SER A 293 -29.97 -16.88 -3.71
N ARG A 294 -29.84 -16.44 -4.97
CA ARG A 294 -30.86 -16.18 -6.01
C ARG A 294 -31.66 -14.87 -5.92
N GLN A 295 -31.17 -13.87 -6.66
CA GLN A 295 -32.02 -13.15 -7.60
C GLN A 295 -31.37 -13.19 -8.98
N THR A 296 -31.85 -14.10 -9.82
CA THR A 296 -31.60 -14.09 -11.27
C THR A 296 -32.41 -12.96 -11.88
N ALA A 297 -31.76 -11.87 -12.30
CA ALA A 297 -32.38 -10.86 -13.13
C ALA A 297 -32.16 -11.21 -14.60
N SER A 298 -33.18 -11.82 -15.22
CA SER A 298 -33.34 -11.82 -16.67
C SER A 298 -33.78 -10.43 -17.12
N GLY A 299 -33.00 -9.76 -17.94
CA GLY A 299 -33.34 -8.47 -18.54
C GLY A 299 -32.92 -8.43 -19.99
N SER A 300 -33.88 -8.68 -20.87
CA SER A 300 -33.78 -8.57 -22.32
C SER A 300 -33.40 -7.14 -22.73
N ILE A 301 -32.35 -7.01 -23.55
CA ILE A 301 -32.06 -5.80 -24.31
C ILE A 301 -32.86 -5.89 -25.62
N ARG A 302 -33.81 -4.98 -25.82
CA ARG A 302 -34.33 -4.66 -27.15
C ARG A 302 -33.68 -3.36 -27.62
N LYS A 303 -33.39 -3.38 -28.93
CA LYS A 303 -32.66 -2.44 -29.80
C LYS A 303 -32.65 -0.97 -29.36
#